data_AF-A0A8I2FUT5-F1
#
_entry.id   AF-A0A8I2FUT5-F1
#
_cell.length_a   1.000
_cell.length_b   1.000
_cell.length_c   1.000
_cell.angle_alpha   90.00
_cell.angle_beta   90.00
_cell.angle_gamma   90.00
#
_symmetry.space_group_name_H-M   'P 1'
#
loop_
_entity.id
_entity.type
_entity.pdbx_description
1 polymer ?
#
loop_
_entity_poly.entity_id
_entity_poly.type
_entity_poly.pdbx_seq_one_letter_code
_entity_poly.pdbx_strand_id
1 'polypeptide(L)'
;MAQPEKKQEVEHETLPFTFVKTQFAPPDIHITLVKFLRYLQEKYFQTLEVIDEGSYWETGDEDLLKEKMGFLSRKMDAVAQALEDSWIEVEPGDSDLDILVKIEKVLREIDQ
;
A
#
# COMPACT_ATOMS: atom_id res chain seq x y z
N MET A 1 -41.10 -27.62 31.48
CA MET A 1 -40.78 -27.28 30.08
C MET A 1 -40.21 -25.88 30.04
N ALA A 2 -38.93 -25.75 29.68
CA ALA A 2 -38.33 -24.57 29.06
C ALA A 2 -36.98 -25.05 28.52
N GLN A 3 -36.82 -25.10 27.19
CA GLN A 3 -35.53 -25.38 26.57
C GLN A 3 -34.72 -24.08 26.57
N PRO A 4 -33.42 -24.10 26.89
CA PRO A 4 -32.59 -22.90 26.84
C PRO A 4 -32.44 -22.44 25.39
N GLU A 5 -32.63 -21.13 25.18
CA GLU A 5 -32.47 -20.48 23.89
C GLU A 5 -31.04 -20.66 23.37
N LYS A 6 -30.91 -21.27 22.18
CA LYS A 6 -29.63 -21.32 21.46
C LYS A 6 -29.25 -19.90 21.05
N LYS A 7 -28.14 -19.38 21.58
CA LYS A 7 -27.47 -18.21 21.01
C LYS A 7 -27.14 -18.51 19.55
N GLN A 8 -27.75 -17.79 18.62
CA GLN A 8 -27.32 -17.77 17.23
C GLN A 8 -25.95 -17.10 17.18
N GLU A 9 -24.91 -17.88 16.86
CA GLU A 9 -23.67 -17.31 16.36
C GLU A 9 -23.96 -16.73 14.98
N VAL A 10 -23.85 -15.41 14.87
CA VAL A 10 -23.93 -14.71 13.59
C VAL A 10 -22.57 -14.90 12.92
N GLU A 11 -22.53 -15.71 11.87
CA GLU A 11 -21.37 -15.79 10.99
C GLU A 11 -21.17 -14.39 10.36
N HIS A 12 -20.13 -13.69 10.81
CA HIS A 12 -19.71 -12.45 10.17
C HIS A 12 -18.99 -12.82 8.88
N GLU A 13 -19.70 -12.72 7.76
CA GLU A 13 -19.09 -12.68 6.43
C GLU A 13 -18.01 -11.58 6.44
N THR A 14 -16.76 -11.97 6.19
CA THR A 14 -15.63 -11.05 6.25
C THR A 14 -15.81 -10.00 5.15
N LEU A 15 -16.16 -8.78 5.53
CA LEU A 15 -16.24 -7.69 4.57
C LEU A 15 -14.83 -7.49 3.98
N PRO A 16 -14.68 -7.46 2.65
CA PRO A 16 -13.37 -7.29 2.03
C PRO A 16 -12.80 -5.92 2.42
N PHE A 17 -11.55 -5.91 2.87
CA PHE A 17 -10.82 -4.65 3.09
C PHE A 17 -10.84 -3.81 1.81
N THR A 18 -11.15 -2.52 1.95
CA THR A 18 -11.00 -1.56 0.86
C THR A 18 -9.68 -0.82 1.02
N PHE A 19 -9.03 -0.48 -0.10
CA PHE A 19 -7.76 0.22 -0.08
C PHE A 19 -7.75 1.37 -1.09
N VAL A 20 -7.00 2.42 -0.78
CA VAL A 20 -6.76 3.56 -1.66
C VAL A 20 -5.30 3.97 -1.54
N LYS A 21 -4.64 4.19 -2.68
CA LYS A 21 -3.26 4.67 -2.72
C LYS A 21 -3.25 6.18 -2.64
N THR A 22 -2.57 6.71 -1.63
CA THR A 22 -2.33 8.14 -1.44
C THR A 22 -0.87 8.52 -1.71
N GLN A 23 -0.01 7.52 -1.95
CA GLN A 23 1.44 7.66 -2.18
C GLN A 23 1.84 8.60 -3.34
N PHE A 24 0.93 8.89 -4.27
CA PHE A 24 1.16 9.77 -5.43
C PHE A 24 0.58 11.19 -5.24
N ALA A 25 -0.10 11.44 -4.13
CA ALA A 25 -0.59 12.76 -3.77
C ALA A 25 0.41 13.47 -2.83
N PRO A 26 0.33 14.80 -2.71
CA PRO A 26 1.03 15.52 -1.64
C PRO A 26 0.69 14.96 -0.23
N PRO A 27 1.65 14.96 0.73
CA PRO A 27 1.46 14.33 2.05
C PRO A 27 0.28 14.88 2.87
N ASP A 28 -0.06 16.16 2.69
CA ASP A 28 -1.19 16.81 3.35
C ASP A 28 -2.55 16.20 2.97
N ILE A 29 -2.67 15.65 1.75
CA ILE A 29 -3.87 14.91 1.33
C ILE A 29 -4.02 13.61 2.13
N HIS A 30 -2.92 12.85 2.29
CA HIS A 30 -2.91 11.65 3.12
C HIS A 30 -3.30 11.98 4.57
N ILE A 31 -2.68 13.00 5.16
CA ILE A 31 -2.95 13.45 6.52
C ILE A 31 -4.41 13.86 6.70
N THR A 32 -4.98 14.57 5.72
CA THR A 32 -6.36 15.01 5.74
C THR A 32 -7.33 13.83 5.72
N LEU A 33 -7.07 12.81 4.89
CA LEU A 33 -7.86 11.58 4.85
C LEU A 33 -7.79 10.83 6.18
N VAL A 34 -6.60 10.67 6.76
CA VAL A 34 -6.44 10.03 8.07
C VAL A 34 -7.22 10.77 9.16
N LYS A 35 -7.11 12.10 9.22
CA LYS A 35 -7.87 12.93 10.19
C LYS A 35 -9.37 12.81 9.99
N PHE A 36 -9.84 12.76 8.75
CA PHE A 36 -11.25 12.54 8.44
C PHE A 36 -11.74 11.16 8.90
N LEU A 37 -10.98 10.10 8.61
CA LEU A 37 -11.30 8.75 9.03
C LEU A 37 -11.28 8.59 10.57
N ARG A 38 -10.34 9.24 11.26
CA ARG A 38 -10.31 9.31 12.74
C ARG A 38 -11.57 9.95 13.30
N TYR A 39 -11.98 11.09 12.74
CA TYR A 39 -13.22 11.75 13.14
C TYR A 39 -14.45 10.85 12.93
N LEU A 40 -14.50 10.10 11.82
CA LEU A 40 -15.58 9.15 11.56
C LEU A 40 -15.55 7.95 12.53
N GLN A 41 -14.37 7.44 12.85
CA GLN A 41 -14.19 6.35 13.82
C GLN A 41 -14.74 6.76 15.20
N GLU A 42 -14.38 7.96 15.66
CA GLU A 42 -14.79 8.48 16.97
C GLU A 42 -16.31 8.70 17.09
N LYS A 43 -16.97 9.11 15.99
CA LYS A 43 -18.38 9.53 16.03
C LYS A 43 -19.39 8.50 15.51
N TYR A 44 -19.00 7.69 14.53
CA TYR A 44 -19.95 6.89 13.76
C TYR A 44 -19.56 5.41 13.67
N PHE A 45 -18.26 5.09 13.61
CA PHE A 45 -17.79 3.73 13.33
C PHE A 45 -16.73 3.26 14.34
N GLN A 46 -17.17 2.90 15.55
CA GLN A 46 -16.26 2.47 16.64
C GLN A 46 -15.40 1.25 16.29
N THR A 47 -15.86 0.40 15.37
CA THR A 47 -15.16 -0.79 14.90
C THR A 47 -14.43 -0.58 13.56
N LEU A 48 -14.25 0.66 13.12
CA LEU A 48 -13.45 0.96 11.93
C LEU A 48 -11.99 0.60 12.20
N GLU A 49 -11.44 -0.29 11.38
CA GLU A 49 -10.04 -0.65 11.37
C GLU A 49 -9.37 -0.01 10.15
N VAL A 50 -8.23 0.65 10.37
CA VAL A 50 -7.44 1.29 9.31
C VAL A 50 -6.01 0.78 9.45
N ILE A 51 -5.47 0.29 8.35
CA ILE A 51 -4.06 -0.11 8.22
C ILE A 51 -3.39 0.94 7.34
N ASP A 52 -2.41 1.65 7.89
CA ASP A 52 -1.69 2.70 7.19
C ASP A 52 -0.21 2.35 7.02
N GLU A 53 0.19 2.06 5.78
CA GLU A 53 1.60 1.79 5.42
C GLU A 53 2.50 3.02 5.65
N GLY A 54 1.92 4.22 5.58
CA GLY A 54 2.57 5.50 5.89
C GLY A 54 2.84 5.69 7.38
N SER A 55 2.22 4.89 8.26
CA SER A 55 2.31 4.94 9.71
C SER A 55 1.83 6.24 10.36
N TYR A 56 1.19 7.14 9.60
CA TYR A 56 0.66 8.38 10.14
C TYR A 56 -0.58 8.12 11.00
N TRP A 57 -1.39 7.12 10.66
CA TRP A 57 -2.54 6.70 11.46
C TRP A 57 -2.16 6.39 12.92
N GLU A 58 -1.08 5.62 13.14
CA GLU A 58 -0.65 5.18 14.46
C GLU A 58 0.21 6.23 15.18
N THR A 59 1.04 6.97 14.45
CA THR A 59 2.07 7.83 15.05
C THR A 59 1.69 9.31 15.09
N GLY A 60 0.88 9.78 14.13
CA GLY A 60 0.67 11.21 13.88
C GLY A 60 1.93 11.96 13.41
N ASP A 61 3.01 11.26 13.07
CA ASP A 61 4.30 11.83 12.68
C ASP A 61 4.33 12.17 11.18
N GLU A 62 4.21 13.47 10.88
CA GLU A 62 4.23 13.97 9.50
C GLU A 62 5.60 13.84 8.84
N ASP A 63 6.69 13.94 9.59
CA ASP A 63 8.04 13.85 9.02
C ASP A 63 8.37 12.40 8.66
N LEU A 64 7.96 11.43 9.50
CA LEU A 64 8.04 10.01 9.18
C LEU A 64 7.24 9.67 7.90
N LEU A 65 6.02 10.21 7.76
CA LEU A 65 5.22 10.01 6.56
C LEU A 65 5.94 10.54 5.31
N LYS A 66 6.48 11.77 5.38
CA LYS A 66 7.23 12.38 4.28
C LYS A 66 8.48 11.57 3.93
N GLU A 67 9.21 11.08 4.93
CA GLU A 67 10.39 10.24 4.73
C GLU A 67 10.03 8.97 3.95
N LYS A 68 8.97 8.27 4.39
CA LYS A 68 8.50 7.04 3.75
C LYS A 68 8.01 7.26 2.33
N MET A 69 7.18 8.27 2.11
CA MET A 69 6.68 8.61 0.76
C MET A 69 7.83 9.00 -0.16
N GLY A 70 8.76 9.82 0.31
CA GLY A 70 9.94 10.22 -0.44
C GLY A 70 10.88 9.05 -0.74
N PHE A 71 11.08 8.14 0.21
CA PHE A 71 11.86 6.92 0.00
C PHE A 71 11.25 6.06 -1.12
N LEU A 72 9.93 5.81 -1.04
CA LEU A 72 9.24 5.01 -2.05
C LEU A 72 9.29 5.67 -3.43
N SER A 73 9.06 6.98 -3.51
CA SER A 73 9.19 7.75 -4.76
C SER A 73 10.57 7.58 -5.39
N ARG A 74 11.64 7.83 -4.62
CA ARG A 74 13.01 7.70 -5.13
C ARG A 74 13.33 6.29 -5.62
N LYS A 75 12.83 5.26 -4.94
CA LYS A 75 13.03 3.86 -5.37
C LYS A 75 12.26 3.53 -6.64
N MET A 76 11.03 4.02 -6.78
CA MET A 76 10.26 3.88 -8.04
C MET A 76 10.97 4.60 -9.20
N ASP A 77 11.44 5.82 -8.97
CA ASP A 77 12.17 6.60 -9.98
C ASP A 77 13.47 5.90 -10.41
N ALA A 78 14.23 5.37 -9.44
CA ALA A 78 15.46 4.62 -9.74
C ALA A 78 15.19 3.36 -10.58
N VAL A 79 14.12 2.62 -10.27
CA VAL A 79 13.72 1.45 -11.06
C VAL A 79 13.27 1.85 -12.47
N ALA A 80 12.45 2.90 -12.58
CA ALA A 80 12.00 3.40 -13.87
C ALA A 80 13.17 3.84 -14.75
N GLN A 81 14.10 4.62 -14.19
CA GLN A 81 15.29 5.09 -14.90
C GLN A 81 16.16 3.94 -15.38
N ALA A 82 16.42 2.94 -14.53
CA ALA A 82 17.25 1.81 -14.90
C ALA A 82 16.63 0.97 -16.03
N LEU A 83 15.30 0.80 -16.03
CA LEU A 83 14.60 0.13 -17.12
C LEU A 83 14.67 0.94 -18.42
N GLU A 84 14.53 2.26 -18.34
CA GLU A 84 14.60 3.16 -19.50
C GLU A 84 16.02 3.24 -20.10
N ASP A 85 17.05 3.30 -19.26
CA ASP A 85 18.46 3.35 -19.66
C ASP A 85 19.03 1.96 -19.99
N SER A 86 18.25 0.90 -19.81
CA SER A 86 18.76 -0.45 -20.00
C SER A 86 19.20 -0.67 -21.44
N TRP A 87 20.43 -1.16 -21.60
CA TRP A 87 20.96 -1.59 -22.89
C TRP A 87 20.34 -2.91 -23.37
N ILE A 88 19.43 -3.49 -22.59
CA ILE A 88 18.85 -4.81 -22.79
C ILE A 88 17.56 -4.66 -23.59
N GLU A 89 17.60 -5.00 -24.88
CA GLU A 89 16.41 -4.99 -25.71
C GLU A 89 15.50 -6.19 -25.44
N VAL A 90 14.19 -5.96 -25.43
CA VAL A 90 13.16 -7.01 -25.44
C VAL A 90 12.86 -7.35 -26.90
N GLU A 91 13.14 -8.58 -27.28
CA GLU A 91 12.93 -9.06 -28.65
C GLU A 91 11.54 -9.72 -28.78
N PRO A 92 10.89 -9.66 -29.96
CA PRO A 92 9.58 -10.28 -30.18
C PRO A 92 9.50 -11.80 -29.93
N GLY A 93 10.65 -12.48 -29.82
CA GLY A 93 10.75 -13.92 -29.53
C GLY A 93 11.06 -14.27 -28.08
N ASP A 94 11.26 -13.28 -27.20
CA ASP A 94 11.52 -13.53 -25.78
C ASP A 94 10.31 -14.19 -25.12
N SER A 95 10.56 -15.23 -24.32
CA SER A 95 9.55 -15.76 -23.41
C SER A 95 9.41 -14.88 -22.17
N ASP A 96 8.33 -15.06 -21.41
CA ASP A 96 8.14 -14.38 -20.11
C ASP A 96 9.34 -14.60 -19.16
N LEU A 97 9.95 -15.80 -19.19
CA LEU A 97 11.14 -16.10 -18.39
C LEU A 97 12.37 -15.32 -18.86
N ASP A 98 12.54 -15.14 -20.18
CA ASP A 98 13.65 -14.35 -20.72
C ASP A 98 13.50 -12.88 -20.33
N ILE A 99 12.27 -12.34 -20.38
CA ILE A 99 11.97 -10.96 -19.93
C ILE A 99 12.26 -10.81 -18.43
N LEU A 100 11.86 -11.78 -17.59
CA LEU A 100 12.16 -11.73 -16.16
C LEU A 100 13.66 -11.75 -15.86
N VAL A 101 14.42 -12.58 -16.57
CA VAL A 101 15.90 -12.62 -16.44
C VAL A 101 16.52 -11.30 -16.87
N LYS A 102 15.99 -10.66 -17.91
CA LYS A 102 16.43 -9.33 -18.37
C LYS A 102 16.14 -8.26 -17.33
N ILE A 103 14.92 -8.22 -16.78
CA ILE A 103 14.56 -7.30 -15.69
C ILE A 103 15.47 -7.52 -14.47
N GLU A 104 15.71 -8.78 -14.07
CA GLU A 104 16.58 -9.09 -12.92
C GLU A 104 18.00 -8.54 -13.13
N LYS A 105 18.55 -8.66 -14.34
CA LYS A 105 19.87 -8.10 -14.67
C LYS A 105 19.90 -6.58 -14.50
N VAL A 106 18.89 -5.87 -15.01
CA VAL A 106 18.78 -4.40 -14.85
C VAL A 106 18.68 -4.02 -13.37
N LEU A 107 17.81 -4.69 -12.61
CA LEU A 107 17.58 -4.35 -11.20
C LEU A 107 18.81 -4.57 -10.31
N ARG A 108 19.67 -5.55 -10.64
CA ARG A 108 20.94 -5.81 -9.91
C ARG A 108 21.95 -4.66 -10.02
N GLU A 109 21.81 -3.78 -11.00
CA GLU A 109 22.69 -2.62 -11.17
C GLU A 109 22.26 -1.43 -10.29
N ILE A 110 21.03 -1.43 -9.76
CA ILE A 110 20.46 -0.37 -8.91
C ILE A 110 20.75 -0.63 -7.42
N ASP A 111 21.00 -1.89 -7.04
CA ASP A 111 21.19 -2.34 -5.66
C ASP A 111 22.66 -2.30 -5.19
N GLN A 112 23.56 -1.71 -5.99
CA GLN A 112 24.98 -1.45 -5.68
C GLN A 112 25.21 0.02 -5.29
#